data_AF-A0A2T2VY13-F1
#
_entry.id   AF-A0A2T2VY13-F1
#
_cell.length_a   1.000
_cell.length_b   1.000
_cell.length_c   1.000
_cell.angle_alpha   90.00
_cell.angle_beta   90.00
_cell.angle_gamma   90.00
#
_symmetry.space_group_name_H-M   'P 1'
#
loop_
_entity.id
_entity.type
_entity.pdbx_description
1 polymer ?
#
loop_
_entity_poly.entity_id
_entity_poly.type
_entity_poly.pdbx_seq_one_letter_code
_entity_poly.pdbx_strand_id
1 'polypeptide(L)'
;MVRPVEIIRKDINALEGATATLAAEFSQLYATYLSVLGQAMRRQVIMATYHLCTQVYPEDFLALSVSDRTRLQQAMQNLGRKAQGWLLQLMEPQTAAAGVDLSQRLNPEDLNRLEAALVSLA
;
A
#
# COMPACT_ATOMS: atom_id res chain seq x y z
N MET A 1 26.41 33.57 18.75
CA MET A 1 25.61 33.07 17.61
C MET A 1 24.92 31.72 17.91
N VAL A 2 24.27 31.56 19.07
CA VAL A 2 23.69 30.26 19.52
C VAL A 2 22.19 30.12 19.22
N ARG A 3 21.45 31.23 19.32
CA ARG A 3 20.00 31.29 19.09
C ARG A 3 19.52 30.73 17.72
N PRO A 4 20.23 30.93 16.60
CA PRO A 4 19.81 30.39 15.31
C PRO A 4 19.85 28.85 15.26
N VAL A 5 20.83 28.23 15.92
CA VAL A 5 21.00 26.76 15.92
C VAL A 5 19.90 26.07 16.74
N GLU A 6 19.51 26.67 17.87
CA GLU A 6 18.39 26.17 18.69
C GLU A 6 17.05 26.23 17.96
N ILE A 7 16.81 27.29 17.19
CA ILE A 7 15.61 27.44 16.34
C ILE A 7 15.60 26.36 15.26
N ILE A 8 16.70 26.18 14.53
CA ILE A 8 16.82 25.13 13.51
C ILE A 8 16.55 23.75 14.10
N ARG A 9 17.10 23.42 15.28
CA ARG A 9 16.82 22.15 15.97
C ARG A 9 15.35 21.98 16.32
N LYS A 10 14.70 23.03 16.79
CA LYS A 10 13.26 23.01 17.11
C LYS A 10 12.43 22.76 15.85
N ASP A 11 12.79 23.39 14.74
CA ASP A 11 12.09 23.23 13.47
C ASP A 11 12.27 21.81 12.89
N ILE A 12 13.48 21.24 12.98
CA ILE A 12 13.74 19.84 12.61
C ILE A 12 12.85 18.90 13.43
N ASN A 13 12.83 19.04 14.76
CA ASN A 13 12.00 18.19 15.62
C ASN A 13 10.50 18.31 15.29
N ALA A 14 10.04 19.53 14.95
CA ALA A 14 8.66 19.75 14.53
C ALA A 14 8.35 19.07 13.19
N LEU A 15 9.27 19.14 12.22
CA LEU A 15 9.14 18.46 10.93
C LEU A 15 9.17 16.93 11.08
N GLU A 16 10.03 16.38 11.94
CA GLU A 16 10.06 14.95 12.27
C GLU A 16 8.73 14.49 12.88
N GLY A 17 8.20 15.25 13.84
CA GLY A 17 6.90 14.99 14.44
C GLY A 17 5.77 15.00 13.42
N ALA A 18 5.71 16.04 12.57
CA ALA A 18 4.70 16.15 11.52
C ALA A 18 4.80 15.01 10.50
N THR A 19 6.02 14.61 10.12
CA THR A 19 6.27 13.50 9.19
C THR A 19 5.82 12.16 9.80
N ALA A 20 6.10 11.94 11.08
CA ALA A 20 5.66 10.74 11.79
C ALA A 20 4.13 10.66 11.90
N THR A 21 3.46 11.77 12.22
CA THR A 21 1.99 11.85 12.21
C THR A 21 1.43 11.54 10.83
N LEU A 22 1.98 12.15 9.79
CA LEU A 22 1.54 11.94 8.41
C LEU A 22 1.70 10.48 7.98
N ALA A 23 2.83 9.85 8.31
CA ALA A 23 3.07 8.43 8.02
C ALA A 23 2.03 7.53 8.71
N ALA A 24 1.67 7.81 9.96
CA ALA A 24 0.65 7.07 10.70
C ALA A 24 -0.74 7.22 10.06
N GLU A 25 -1.12 8.44 9.68
CA GLU A 25 -2.40 8.72 9.01
C GLU A 25 -2.49 8.03 7.64
N PHE A 26 -1.42 8.08 6.84
CA PHE A 26 -1.38 7.38 5.56
C PHE A 26 -1.51 5.88 5.71
N SER A 27 -0.79 5.29 6.68
CA SER A 27 -0.89 3.85 6.98
C SER A 27 -2.33 3.46 7.32
N GLN A 28 -3.00 4.24 8.17
CA GLN A 28 -4.38 4.00 8.57
C GLN A 28 -5.38 4.17 7.41
N LEU A 29 -5.19 5.20 6.58
CA LEU A 29 -6.03 5.46 5.41
C LEU A 29 -5.89 4.33 4.39
N TYR A 30 -4.66 3.89 4.13
CA TYR A 30 -4.36 2.81 3.19
C TYR A 30 -4.92 1.47 3.67
N ALA A 31 -4.80 1.18 4.98
CA ALA A 31 -5.42 0.01 5.61
C ALA A 31 -6.94 0.00 5.40
N THR A 32 -7.58 1.14 5.62
CA THR A 32 -9.02 1.31 5.44
C THR A 32 -9.43 1.11 3.97
N TYR A 33 -8.69 1.73 3.05
CA TYR A 33 -8.90 1.61 1.62
C TYR A 33 -8.83 0.14 1.16
N LEU A 34 -7.76 -0.57 1.53
CA LEU A 34 -7.57 -1.97 1.13
C LEU A 34 -8.64 -2.89 1.74
N SER A 35 -9.09 -2.63 2.97
CA SER A 35 -10.19 -3.37 3.58
C SER A 35 -11.49 -3.21 2.79
N VAL A 36 -11.87 -1.97 2.47
CA VAL A 36 -13.08 -1.67 1.68
C VAL A 36 -12.98 -2.24 0.27
N LEU A 37 -11.82 -2.07 -0.38
CA LEU A 37 -11.56 -2.62 -1.71
C LEU A 37 -11.63 -4.15 -1.70
N GLY A 38 -11.08 -4.81 -0.68
CA GLY A 38 -11.14 -6.26 -0.53
C GLY A 38 -12.57 -6.79 -0.39
N GLN A 39 -13.41 -6.09 0.38
CA GLN A 39 -14.83 -6.42 0.49
C GLN A 39 -15.55 -6.24 -0.86
N ALA A 40 -15.26 -5.15 -1.59
CA ALA A 40 -15.83 -4.90 -2.90
C ALA A 40 -15.41 -5.96 -3.92
N MET A 41 -14.13 -6.33 -3.95
CA MET A 41 -13.58 -7.35 -4.85
C MET A 41 -14.24 -8.71 -4.61
N ARG A 42 -14.43 -9.11 -3.34
CA ARG A 42 -15.16 -10.34 -3.00
C ARG A 42 -16.59 -10.31 -3.55
N ARG A 43 -17.30 -9.20 -3.41
CA ARG A 43 -18.67 -9.05 -3.92
C ARG A 43 -18.71 -9.11 -5.45
N GLN A 44 -17.74 -8.46 -6.11
CA GLN A 44 -17.66 -8.43 -7.57
C GLN A 44 -17.39 -9.82 -8.17
N VAL A 45 -16.57 -10.66 -7.52
CA VAL A 45 -16.40 -12.06 -7.95
C VAL A 45 -17.75 -12.77 -8.01
N ILE A 46 -18.57 -12.65 -6.95
CA ILE A 46 -19.89 -13.30 -6.90
C ILE A 46 -20.84 -12.75 -7.97
N MET A 47 -20.89 -11.42 -8.14
CA MET A 47 -21.76 -10.78 -9.13
C MET A 47 -21.35 -11.15 -10.56
N ALA A 48 -20.06 -11.17 -10.86
CA ALA A 48 -19.53 -11.56 -12.16
C ALA A 48 -19.83 -13.04 -12.47
N THR A 49 -19.65 -13.95 -11.50
CA THR A 49 -20.05 -15.34 -11.67
C THR A 49 -21.55 -15.46 -11.91
N TYR A 50 -22.37 -14.76 -11.14
CA TYR A 50 -23.82 -14.79 -11.32
C TYR A 50 -24.21 -14.34 -12.73
N HIS A 51 -23.66 -13.23 -13.20
CA HIS A 51 -23.87 -12.74 -14.57
C HIS A 51 -23.42 -13.78 -15.60
N LEU A 52 -22.25 -14.39 -15.41
CA LEU A 52 -21.74 -15.44 -16.30
C LEU A 52 -22.70 -16.62 -16.40
N CYS A 53 -23.19 -17.11 -15.26
CA CYS A 53 -24.08 -18.28 -15.18
C CYS A 53 -25.53 -18.01 -15.63
N THR A 54 -25.97 -16.74 -15.67
CA THR A 54 -27.38 -16.41 -15.95
C THR A 54 -27.60 -15.65 -17.24
N GLN A 55 -26.59 -14.93 -17.72
CA GLN A 55 -26.71 -14.05 -18.89
C GLN A 55 -25.79 -14.46 -20.04
N VAL A 56 -24.59 -14.97 -19.75
CA VAL A 56 -23.61 -15.30 -20.80
C VAL A 56 -23.67 -16.78 -21.18
N TYR A 57 -23.70 -17.68 -20.19
CA TYR A 57 -23.72 -19.14 -20.38
C TYR A 57 -24.83 -19.82 -19.57
N PRO A 58 -26.11 -19.44 -19.74
CA PRO A 58 -27.20 -20.02 -18.99
C PRO A 58 -27.39 -21.52 -19.27
N GLU A 59 -27.31 -21.93 -20.54
CA GLU A 59 -27.51 -23.33 -20.92
C GLU A 59 -26.44 -24.26 -20.37
N ASP A 60 -25.17 -23.85 -20.44
CA ASP A 60 -24.06 -24.63 -19.87
C ASP A 60 -24.19 -24.77 -18.35
N PHE A 61 -24.60 -23.70 -17.67
CA PHE A 61 -24.86 -23.74 -16.23
C PHE A 61 -26.06 -24.65 -15.88
N LEU A 62 -27.11 -24.65 -16.71
CA LEU A 62 -28.25 -25.54 -16.55
C LEU A 62 -27.90 -27.00 -16.82
N ALA A 63 -26.95 -27.28 -17.71
CA ALA A 63 -26.45 -28.63 -17.96
C ALA A 63 -25.63 -29.20 -16.79
N LEU A 64 -25.10 -28.35 -15.90
CA LEU A 64 -24.34 -28.81 -14.73
C LEU A 64 -25.20 -29.62 -13.77
N SER A 65 -24.61 -30.70 -13.25
CA SER A 65 -25.18 -31.45 -12.12
C SER A 65 -25.29 -30.58 -10.87
N VAL A 66 -26.16 -30.96 -9.93
CA VAL A 66 -26.30 -30.26 -8.64
C VAL A 66 -24.96 -30.20 -7.89
N SER A 67 -24.16 -31.28 -7.95
CA SER A 67 -22.82 -31.31 -7.35
C SER A 67 -21.87 -30.32 -8.01
N ASP A 68 -21.92 -30.16 -9.33
CA ASP A 68 -21.03 -29.23 -10.04
C ASP A 68 -21.42 -27.77 -9.83
N ARG A 69 -22.72 -27.48 -9.77
CA ARG A 69 -23.22 -26.16 -9.36
C ARG A 69 -22.75 -25.80 -7.95
N THR A 70 -22.81 -26.76 -7.02
CA THR A 70 -22.32 -26.58 -5.65
C THR A 70 -20.81 -26.33 -5.63
N ARG A 71 -20.04 -27.11 -6.40
CA ARG A 71 -18.57 -26.96 -6.52
C ARG A 71 -18.20 -25.58 -7.08
N LEU A 72 -18.90 -25.12 -8.13
CA LEU A 72 -18.70 -23.80 -8.72
C LEU A 72 -18.95 -22.70 -7.69
N GLN A 73 -20.08 -22.76 -6.98
CA GLN A 73 -20.43 -21.76 -5.97
C GLN A 73 -19.37 -21.68 -4.86
N GLN A 74 -18.91 -22.84 -4.35
CA GLN A 74 -17.86 -22.90 -3.34
C GLN A 74 -16.53 -22.36 -3.87
N ALA A 75 -16.15 -22.71 -5.11
CA ALA A 75 -14.93 -22.22 -5.73
C ALA A 75 -14.92 -20.70 -5.87
N MET A 76 -16.04 -20.09 -6.27
CA MET A 76 -16.15 -18.64 -6.43
C MET A 76 -16.19 -17.90 -5.07
N GLN A 77 -16.83 -18.48 -4.06
CA GLN A 77 -16.74 -17.96 -2.69
C GLN A 77 -15.30 -18.00 -2.15
N ASN A 78 -14.59 -19.10 -2.41
CA ASN A 78 -13.18 -19.24 -2.03
C ASN A 78 -12.30 -18.23 -2.78
N LEU A 79 -12.53 -18.04 -4.09
CA LEU A 79 -11.83 -17.04 -4.88
C LEU A 79 -12.06 -15.64 -4.33
N GLY A 80 -13.30 -15.27 -4.00
CA GLY A 80 -13.62 -13.97 -3.41
C GLY A 80 -12.94 -13.75 -2.04
N ARG A 81 -12.86 -14.79 -1.20
CA ARG A 81 -12.11 -14.72 0.08
C ARG A 81 -10.61 -14.57 -0.14
N LYS A 82 -10.02 -15.31 -1.09
CA LYS A 82 -8.60 -15.21 -1.44
C LYS A 82 -8.26 -13.82 -1.98
N ALA A 83 -9.07 -13.32 -2.90
CA ALA A 83 -8.96 -11.99 -3.47
C ALA A 83 -8.94 -10.89 -2.40
N GLN A 84 -9.87 -10.95 -1.44
CA GLN A 84 -9.88 -10.05 -0.28
C GLN A 84 -8.60 -10.19 0.55
N GLY A 85 -8.14 -11.42 0.80
CA GLY A 85 -6.91 -11.71 1.53
C GLY A 85 -5.66 -11.15 0.86
N TRP A 86 -5.53 -11.27 -0.46
CA TRP A 86 -4.41 -10.72 -1.21
C TRP A 86 -4.28 -9.21 -1.06
N LEU A 87 -5.40 -8.49 -1.03
CA LEU A 87 -5.38 -7.04 -0.79
C LEU A 87 -4.96 -6.70 0.63
N LEU A 88 -5.38 -7.49 1.63
CA LEU A 88 -4.94 -7.28 3.01
C LEU A 88 -3.47 -7.64 3.22
N GLN A 89 -2.92 -8.60 2.46
CA GLN A 89 -1.49 -8.94 2.51
C GLN A 89 -0.59 -7.80 2.03
N LEU A 90 -1.09 -6.88 1.19
CA LEU A 90 -0.35 -5.67 0.83
C LEU A 90 -0.12 -4.72 2.02
N MET A 91 -0.84 -4.91 3.13
CA MET A 91 -0.63 -4.20 4.39
C MET A 91 0.46 -4.84 5.26
N GLU A 92 0.85 -6.09 4.98
CA GLU A 92 1.99 -6.67 5.69
C GLU A 92 3.21 -5.82 5.33
N PRO A 93 3.96 -5.32 6.33
CA PRO A 93 5.17 -4.59 6.04
C PRO A 93 6.03 -5.52 5.19
N GLN A 94 6.26 -5.14 3.94
CA GLN A 94 7.30 -5.75 3.13
C GLN A 94 8.53 -5.69 4.02
N THR A 95 8.99 -6.84 4.50
CA THR A 95 10.17 -6.93 5.35
C THR A 95 11.23 -6.14 4.61
N ALA A 96 11.59 -4.99 5.18
CA ALA A 96 12.18 -3.90 4.45
C ALA A 96 13.23 -4.42 3.47
N ALA A 97 12.99 -4.23 2.16
CA ALA A 97 14.10 -3.98 1.27
C ALA A 97 14.89 -2.89 1.98
N ALA A 98 16.08 -3.27 2.46
CA ALA A 98 16.99 -2.54 3.33
C ALA A 98 16.58 -1.10 3.59
N GLY A 99 16.30 -0.78 4.87
CA GLY A 99 15.97 0.59 5.29
C GLY A 99 16.77 1.60 4.49
N VAL A 100 16.06 2.51 3.81
CA VAL A 100 16.70 3.58 3.05
C VAL A 100 17.47 4.40 4.07
N ASP A 101 18.76 4.09 4.19
CA ASP A 101 19.68 4.77 5.07
C ASP A 101 19.96 6.14 4.46
N LEU A 102 19.12 7.11 4.81
CA LEU A 102 19.28 8.51 4.41
C LEU A 102 20.62 9.10 4.88
N SER A 103 21.26 8.50 5.90
CA SER A 103 22.61 8.85 6.35
C SER A 103 23.67 8.56 5.29
N GLN A 104 23.44 7.59 4.40
CA GLN A 104 24.37 7.31 3.28
C GLN A 104 24.26 8.33 2.14
N ARG A 105 23.22 9.17 2.10
CA ARG A 105 23.02 10.16 1.03
C ARG A 105 23.62 11.54 1.30
N LEU A 106 23.91 11.89 2.55
CA LEU A 106 24.71 13.08 2.86
C LEU A 106 26.13 12.67 3.16
N ASN A 107 26.89 12.38 2.10
CA ASN A 107 28.33 12.19 2.22
C ASN A 107 28.95 13.55 2.61
N PRO A 108 29.72 13.66 3.71
CA PRO A 108 30.37 14.92 4.12
C PRO A 108 31.28 15.50 3.02
N GLU A 109 31.75 14.66 2.09
CA GLU A 109 32.47 15.12 0.90
C GLU A 109 31.64 16.01 -0.02
N ASP A 110 30.33 15.78 -0.13
CA ASP A 110 29.45 16.60 -0.98
C ASP A 110 29.19 17.97 -0.35
N LEU A 111 29.18 18.04 0.99
CA LEU A 111 29.13 19.31 1.72
C LEU A 111 30.44 20.11 1.54
N ASN A 112 31.58 19.43 1.64
CA ASN A 112 32.90 20.04 1.38
C ASN A 112 33.04 20.50 -0.08
N ARG A 113 32.48 19.77 -1.05
CA ARG A 113 32.45 20.16 -2.47
C ARG A 113 31.61 21.42 -2.70
N LEU A 114 30.47 21.53 -2.01
CA LEU A 114 29.63 22.73 -2.08
C LEU A 114 30.31 23.95 -1.44
N GLU A 115 30.99 23.77 -0.30
CA GLU A 115 31.79 24.83 0.31
C GLU A 115 32.93 25.27 -0.61
N ALA A 116 33.67 24.33 -1.20
CA ALA A 116 34.75 24.64 -2.14
C ALA A 116 34.25 25.36 -3.41
N ALA A 117 33.07 24.98 -3.93
CA ALA A 117 32.45 25.63 -5.07
C ALA A 117 31.97 27.06 -4.76
N LEU A 118 31.49 27.32 -3.54
CA LEU A 118 31.11 28.66 -3.10
C LEU A 118 32.33 29.58 -2.90
N VAL A 119 33.45 29.02 -2.43
CA VAL A 119 34.71 29.77 -2.25
C VAL A 119 35.35 30.15 -3.60
N SER A 120 35.18 29.33 -4.65
CA SER A 120 35.72 29.63 -5.99
C SER A 120 34.88 30.61 -6.82
N LEU A 121 33.68 30.94 -6.35
CA LEU A 121 32.77 31.93 -6.94
C LEU A 121 32.90 33.33 -6.30
N ALA A 122 33.74 33.48 -5.26
CA ALA A 122 34.09 34.75 -4.61
C ALA A 122 35.49 35.22 -5.04
#